data_AF-A0A496VI14-F1
#
_entry.id   AF-A0A496VI14-F1
#
_cell.length_a   1.000
_cell.length_b   1.000
_cell.length_c   1.000
_cell.angle_alpha   90.00
_cell.angle_beta   90.00
_cell.angle_gamma   90.00
#
_symmetry.space_group_name_H-M   'P 1'
#
loop_
_entity.id
_entity.type
_entity.pdbx_description
1 polymer ?
#
loop_
_entity_poly.entity_id
_entity_poly.type
_entity_poly.pdbx_seq_one_letter_code
_entity_poly.pdbx_strand_id
1 'polypeptide(L)' 'MAGRRTVREWNPANGKKRTWHETLDYSGEVRQVRPQRSDRLKIHYQFNELGNYIGKW' A
#
# COMPACT_ATOMS: atom_id res chain seq x y z
N MET A 1 6.16 -11.84 -7.39
CA MET A 1 5.41 -10.56 -7.44
C MET A 1 4.91 -10.39 -8.86
N ALA A 2 3.61 -10.10 -9.03
CA ALA A 2 2.97 -9.98 -10.35
C ALA A 2 2.93 -8.54 -10.87
N GLY A 3 2.94 -7.55 -9.98
CA GLY A 3 2.94 -6.15 -10.40
C GLY A 3 2.62 -5.18 -9.27
N ARG A 4 2.42 -3.91 -9.65
CA ARG A 4 2.11 -2.81 -8.75
C ARG A 4 0.89 -2.04 -9.25
N ARG A 5 -0.02 -1.68 -8.34
CA ARG A 5 -1.14 -0.78 -8.60
C ARG A 5 -1.08 0.48 -7.73
N THR A 6 -1.77 1.54 -8.17
CA THR A 6 -1.97 2.76 -7.39
C THR A 6 -3.40 2.76 -6.88
N VAL A 7 -3.56 2.94 -5.57
CA VAL A 7 -4.87 3.00 -4.92
C VAL A 7 -5.05 4.40 -4.35
N ARG A 8 -6.27 4.93 -4.49
CA ARG A 8 -6.65 6.21 -3.91
C ARG A 8 -7.99 6.08 -3.20
N GLU A 9 -7.98 6.39 -1.92
CA GLU A 9 -9.16 6.50 -1.08
C GLU A 9 -9.60 7.97 -0.98
N TRP A 10 -10.90 8.18 -1.02
CA TRP A 10 -11.51 9.49 -0.82
C TRP A 10 -12.46 9.44 0.38
N ASN A 11 -12.28 10.36 1.32
CA ASN A 11 -13.18 10.56 2.44
C ASN A 11 -14.24 11.62 2.05
N PRO A 12 -15.52 11.22 1.86
CA PRO A 12 -16.55 12.15 1.40
C PRO A 12 -16.94 13.18 2.48
N ALA A 13 -16.76 12.88 3.77
CA ALA A 13 -17.18 13.76 4.86
C ALA A 13 -16.30 15.01 5.00
N ASN A 14 -15.04 14.95 4.58
CA ASN A 14 -14.09 16.06 4.71
C ASN A 14 -13.26 16.33 3.44
N GLY A 15 -13.57 15.64 2.34
CA GLY A 15 -12.89 15.80 1.06
C GLY A 15 -11.44 15.28 1.01
N LYS A 16 -10.90 14.75 2.12
CA LYS A 16 -9.50 14.31 2.18
C LYS A 16 -9.27 13.08 1.30
N LYS A 17 -8.09 13.01 0.71
CA LYS A 17 -7.68 11.92 -0.18
C LYS A 17 -6.41 11.28 0.36
N ARG A 18 -6.31 9.96 0.26
CA ARG A 18 -5.11 9.19 0.58
C ARG A 18 -4.74 8.37 -0.63
N THR A 19 -3.47 8.37 -1.01
CA THR A 19 -2.97 7.61 -2.14
C THR A 19 -1.85 6.71 -1.67
N TRP A 20 -1.79 5.48 -2.15
CA TRP A 20 -0.70 4.55 -1.89
C TRP A 20 -0.48 3.63 -3.08
N HIS A 21 0.61 2.88 -3.03
CA HIS A 21 0.86 1.81 -3.98
C HIS A 21 0.81 0.46 -3.30
N GLU A 22 0.29 -0.51 -4.02
CA GLU A 22 0.25 -1.90 -3.59
C GLU A 22 1.06 -2.75 -4.56
N THR A 23 1.92 -3.60 -4.03
CA THR A 23 2.59 -4.65 -4.79
C THR A 23 1.85 -5.94 -4.55
N LEU A 24 1.44 -6.60 -5.62
CA LEU A 24 0.66 -7.84 -5.58
C LEU A 24 1.53 -9.05 -5.96
N ASP A 25 1.18 -10.22 -5.45
CA ASP A 25 1.65 -11.48 -6.00
C ASP A 25 0.77 -11.98 -7.16
N TYR A 26 1.09 -13.17 -7.69
CA TYR A 26 0.35 -13.78 -8.81
C TYR A 26 -1.06 -14.25 -8.45
N SER A 27 -1.35 -14.39 -7.16
CA SER A 27 -2.69 -14.69 -6.65
C SER A 27 -3.52 -13.42 -6.43
N GLY A 28 -2.93 -12.23 -6.65
CA GLY A 28 -3.58 -10.94 -6.41
C GLY A 28 -3.50 -10.44 -4.97
N GLU A 29 -2.76 -11.14 -4.10
CA GLU A 29 -2.62 -10.80 -2.69
C GLU A 29 -1.60 -9.67 -2.49
N VAL A 30 -1.88 -8.78 -1.53
CA VAL A 30 -1.00 -7.64 -1.24
C VAL A 30 0.22 -8.12 -0.46
N ARG A 31 1.41 -7.88 -1.01
CA ARG A 31 2.70 -8.18 -0.37
C ARG A 31 3.40 -6.94 0.16
N GLN A 32 3.09 -5.78 -0.42
CA GLN A 32 3.64 -4.52 0.08
C GLN A 32 2.64 -3.37 -0.09
N VAL A 33 2.65 -2.45 0.87
CA VAL A 33 1.92 -1.17 0.81
C VAL A 33 2.91 -0.02 1.00
N ARG A 34 2.90 0.95 0.08
CA ARG A 34 3.70 2.17 0.15
C ARG A 34 2.79 3.40 0.17
N PRO A 35 2.45 3.95 1.35
CA PRO A 35 1.67 5.17 1.46
C PRO A 35 2.40 6.37 0.84
N GLN A 36 1.65 7.24 0.17
CA GLN A 36 2.15 8.54 -0.24
C GLN A 36 1.95 9.52 0.92
N ARG A 37 3.07 9.95 1.51
CA ARG A 37 3.11 10.86 2.66
C ARG A 37 3.61 12.24 2.25
N SER A 38 3.20 13.27 2.98
CA SER A 38 3.62 14.66 2.76
C SER A 38 5.08 14.90 3.16
N ASP A 39 5.59 14.12 4.11
CA ASP A 39 6.95 14.16 4.65
C ASP A 39 8.02 13.64 3.66
N ARG A 40 7.62 13.26 2.43
CA ARG A 40 8.46 12.65 1.37
C ARG A 40 9.14 11.35 1.77
N LEU A 41 8.86 10.79 2.95
CA LEU A 41 9.42 9.53 3.39
C LEU A 41 8.77 8.39 2.62
N LYS A 42 9.61 7.51 2.07
CA LYS A 42 9.18 6.30 1.38
C LYS A 42 9.23 5.16 2.39
N ILE A 43 8.10 4.83 2.97
CA ILE A 43 7.98 3.68 3.86
C ILE A 43 7.20 2.60 3.14
N HIS A 44 7.75 1.40 3.11
CA HIS A 44 7.16 0.21 2.51
C HIS A 44 6.81 -0.76 3.63
N TYR A 45 5.52 -1.01 3.83
CA TYR A 45 5.02 -2.04 4.74
C TYR A 45 4.96 -3.36 3.98
N GLN A 46 5.39 -4.46 4.61
CA GLN A 46 5.48 -5.77 3.99
C GLN A 46 4.57 -6.78 4.69
N PHE A 47 4.02 -7.70 3.91
CA PHE A 47 3.08 -8.71 4.35
C PHE A 47 3.51 -10.09 3.84
N ASN A 48 3.38 -11.12 4.67
CA ASN A 48 3.63 -12.51 4.26
C ASN A 48 2.46 -13.09 3.47
N GLU A 49 2.59 -14.35 3.08
CA GLU A 49 1.63 -15.07 2.24
C GLU A 49 0.20 -15.08 2.78
N LEU A 50 0.07 -15.10 4.11
CA LEU A 50 -1.20 -15.11 4.84
C LEU A 50 -1.76 -13.70 5.10
N GLY A 51 -1.12 -12.65 4.56
CA GLY A 51 -1.52 -11.25 4.79
C GLY A 51 -1.05 -10.67 6.13
N ASN A 52 -0.22 -11.39 6.89
CA ASN A 52 0.29 -10.88 8.16
C ASN A 52 1.44 -9.89 7.93
N TYR A 53 1.42 -8.78 8.66
CA TYR A 53 2.50 -7.80 8.62
C TYR A 53 3.81 -8.39 9.16
N ILE A 54 4.90 -8.25 8.38
CA ILE A 54 6.23 -8.80 8.73
C ILE A 54 7.30 -7.73 8.90
N GLY A 55 7.01 -6.46 8.62
CA GLY A 55 7.97 -5.38 8.82
C GLY A 55 7.84 -4.25 7.81
N LYS A 56 8.71 -3.26 7.94
CA LYS A 56 8.77 -2.10 7.05
C LYS A 56 10.20 -1.65 6.80
N TRP A 57 10.41 -0.99 5.67
CA TRP A 57 11.68 -0.34 5.29
C TRP A 57 11.42 1.02 4.64
#